data_AF-A0A7V9GE47-F1
#
_entry.id   AF-A0A7V9GE47-F1
#
_cell.length_a   1.000
_cell.length_b   1.000
_cell.length_c   1.000
_cell.angle_alpha   90.00
_cell.angle_beta   90.00
_cell.angle_gamma   90.00
#
_symmetry.space_group_name_H-M   'P 1'
#
loop_
_entity.id
_entity.type
_entity.pdbx_description
1 polymer ?
#
loop_
_entity_poly.entity_id
_entity_poly.type
_entity_poly.pdbx_seq_one_letter_code
_entity_poly.pdbx_strand_id
1 'polypeptide(L)'
;PAPGEIGDTGRNYFIGPRQFQIDTSLSKKFRFTERYSFDLRVDAQNLTNTPSFGFPTTTFSSGTFGRIRESVVSNARRIQFSGKFNF
;
A
#
# COMPACT_ATOMS: atom_id res chain seq x y z
N PRO A 1 23.16 28.14 0.67
CA PRO A 1 24.53 27.80 1.16
C PRO A 1 25.50 27.47 0.01
N ALA A 2 26.71 28.03 0.06
CA ALA A 2 27.82 27.69 -0.82
C ALA A 2 28.41 26.30 -0.46
N PRO A 3 29.21 25.67 -1.35
CA PRO A 3 29.88 24.41 -1.04
C PRO A 3 30.72 24.51 0.24
N GLY A 4 30.44 23.65 1.23
CA GLY A 4 31.13 23.65 2.54
C GLY A 4 30.41 24.41 3.66
N GLU A 5 29.30 25.09 3.37
CA GLU A 5 28.49 25.76 4.38
C GLU A 5 27.40 24.84 4.96
N ILE A 6 27.03 25.08 6.22
CA ILE A 6 25.87 24.42 6.83
C ILE A 6 24.61 24.81 6.07
N GLY A 7 23.83 23.82 5.68
CA GLY A 7 22.57 24.02 4.95
C GLY A 7 21.48 24.70 5.79
N ASP A 8 20.61 25.45 5.14
CA ASP A 8 19.41 26.09 5.71
C ASP A 8 18.13 25.26 5.55
N THR A 9 18.23 24.09 4.91
CA THR A 9 17.11 23.16 4.73
C THR A 9 16.54 22.71 6.07
N GLY A 10 15.25 23.00 6.28
CA GLY A 10 14.55 22.59 7.49
C GLY A 10 14.44 21.07 7.66
N ARG A 11 14.16 20.65 8.89
CA ARG A 11 13.87 19.23 9.20
C ARG A 11 12.64 18.77 8.41
N ASN A 12 12.72 17.59 7.80
CA ASN A 12 11.63 16.98 7.00
C ASN A 12 11.17 17.82 5.80
N TYR A 13 12.06 18.64 5.22
CA TYR A 13 11.73 19.49 4.07
C TYR A 13 11.31 18.69 2.82
N PHE A 14 11.86 17.49 2.63
CA PHE A 14 11.51 16.62 1.50
C PHE A 14 10.34 15.71 1.86
N ILE A 15 9.24 15.86 1.14
CA ILE A 15 8.03 15.06 1.28
C ILE A 15 7.95 14.08 0.11
N GLY A 16 7.75 12.80 0.42
CA GLY A 16 7.60 11.75 -0.58
C GLY A 16 6.23 11.76 -1.28
N PRO A 17 6.06 10.92 -2.31
CA PRO A 17 4.77 10.71 -2.95
C PRO A 17 3.70 10.27 -1.96
N ARG A 18 2.44 10.68 -2.22
CA ARG A 18 1.30 10.23 -1.42
C ARG A 18 1.00 8.77 -1.72
N GLN A 19 0.72 8.00 -0.67
CA GLN A 19 0.18 6.65 -0.78
C GLN A 19 -1.35 6.70 -0.67
N PHE A 20 -2.02 5.91 -1.51
CA PHE A 20 -3.46 5.71 -1.47
C PHE A 20 -3.75 4.22 -1.67
N GLN A 21 -4.46 3.61 -0.71
CA GLN A 21 -4.81 2.20 -0.76
C GLN A 21 -6.18 1.99 -0.12
N ILE A 22 -7.03 1.22 -0.80
CA ILE A 22 -8.31 0.76 -0.26
C ILE A 22 -8.20 -0.76 -0.06
N ASP A 23 -8.41 -1.19 1.17
CA ASP A 23 -8.55 -2.60 1.53
C ASP A 23 -9.99 -2.87 1.97
N THR A 24 -10.56 -3.99 1.55
CA THR A 24 -11.98 -4.28 1.76
C THR A 24 -12.18 -5.75 2.05
N SER A 25 -13.14 -6.03 2.92
CA SER A 25 -13.61 -7.38 3.18
C SER A 25 -15.12 -7.45 3.08
N LEU A 26 -15.60 -8.48 2.40
CA LEU A 26 -17.02 -8.81 2.30
C LEU A 26 -17.22 -10.25 2.78
N SER A 27 -18.15 -10.45 3.71
CA SER A 27 -18.55 -11.78 4.14
C SER A 27 -20.06 -11.95 4.10
N LYS A 28 -20.48 -13.18 3.79
CA LYS A 28 -21.88 -13.58 3.81
C LYS A 28 -22.02 -14.98 4.35
N LYS A 29 -22.93 -15.13 5.31
CA LYS A 29 -23.36 -16.42 5.85
C LYS A 29 -24.58 -16.92 5.09
N PHE A 30 -24.46 -18.06 4.45
CA PHE A 30 -25.56 -18.79 3.83
C PHE A 30 -26.06 -19.84 4.81
N ARG A 31 -27.30 -19.69 5.29
CA ARG A 31 -27.96 -20.72 6.11
C ARG A 31 -28.77 -21.62 5.19
N PHE A 32 -28.48 -22.91 5.21
CA PHE A 32 -29.25 -23.91 4.45
C PHE A 32 -30.38 -24.48 5.31
N THR A 33 -30.05 -24.82 6.57
CA THR A 33 -30.99 -25.28 7.60
C THR A 33 -30.63 -24.66 8.95
N GLU A 34 -31.33 -25.05 10.01
CA GLU A 34 -31.01 -24.66 11.39
C GLU A 34 -29.63 -25.14 11.84
N ARG A 35 -29.15 -26.26 11.28
CA ARG A 35 -27.89 -26.90 11.65
C ARG A 35 -26.74 -26.60 10.68
N TYR A 36 -27.02 -26.46 9.38
CA TYR A 36 -25.99 -26.28 8.35
C TYR A 36 -25.90 -24.85 7.84
N SER A 37 -24.67 -24.32 7.81
CA SER A 37 -24.41 -23.02 7.19
C SER A 37 -23.02 -22.93 6.58
N PHE A 38 -22.87 -22.09 5.56
CA PHE A 38 -21.62 -21.82 4.90
C PHE A 38 -21.29 -20.33 4.99
N ASP A 39 -20.12 -20.00 5.55
CA ASP A 39 -19.60 -18.64 5.59
C ASP A 39 -18.64 -18.45 4.42
N LEU A 40 -19.00 -17.56 3.49
CA LEU A 40 -18.13 -17.13 2.40
C LEU A 40 -17.54 -15.76 2.76
N ARG A 41 -16.23 -15.61 2.56
CA ARG A 41 -15.51 -14.35 2.74
C ARG A 41 -14.65 -14.07 1.52
N VAL A 42 -14.63 -12.80 1.12
CA VAL A 42 -13.76 -12.25 0.08
C VAL A 42 -12.97 -11.10 0.68
N ASP A 43 -11.65 -11.20 0.63
CA ASP A 43 -10.74 -10.15 1.08
C ASP A 43 -9.98 -9.58 -0.12
N ALA A 44 -10.03 -8.27 -0.30
CA ALA A 44 -9.31 -7.55 -1.34
C ALA A 44 -8.33 -6.56 -0.70
N GLN A 45 -7.05 -6.70 -1.04
CA GLN A 45 -6.01 -5.73 -0.74
C GLN A 45 -5.64 -4.95 -2.00
N ASN A 46 -5.43 -3.64 -1.85
CA ASN A 46 -5.23 -2.73 -2.97
C ASN A 46 -6.36 -2.86 -4.02
N LEU A 47 -7.61 -2.70 -3.57
CA LEU A 47 -8.81 -2.92 -4.37
C LEU A 47 -8.82 -2.07 -5.66
N THR A 48 -8.37 -0.82 -5.57
CA THR A 48 -8.25 0.11 -6.70
C THR A 48 -7.04 -0.15 -7.59
N ASN A 49 -6.16 -1.07 -7.20
CA ASN A 49 -4.90 -1.38 -7.88
C ASN A 49 -4.02 -0.13 -8.11
N THR A 50 -3.98 0.77 -7.13
CA THR A 50 -3.23 2.02 -7.22
C THR A 50 -1.76 1.76 -6.84
N PRO A 51 -0.79 2.08 -7.72
CA PRO A 51 0.62 1.93 -7.38
C PRO A 51 1.05 2.99 -6.38
N SER A 52 1.86 2.60 -5.40
CA SER A 52 2.58 3.53 -4.52
C SER A 52 4.05 3.50 -4.86
N PHE A 53 4.66 4.68 -4.93
CA PHE A 53 6.07 4.86 -5.25
C PHE A 53 6.88 5.14 -4.00
N GLY A 54 8.12 4.68 -3.98
CA GLY A 54 9.06 4.95 -2.90
C GLY A 54 9.52 6.41 -2.88
N PHE A 55 10.38 6.73 -1.91
CA PHE A 55 10.96 8.06 -1.79
C PHE A 55 11.98 8.35 -2.92
N PRO A 56 12.15 9.62 -3.31
CA PRO A 56 13.22 10.01 -4.21
C PRO A 56 14.61 9.83 -3.58
N THR A 57 15.65 9.79 -4.41
CA THR A 57 17.04 9.79 -3.91
C THR A 57 17.32 11.05 -3.10
N THR A 58 17.62 10.88 -1.81
CA THR A 58 17.89 11.99 -0.87
C THR A 58 19.37 12.26 -0.65
N THR A 59 20.25 11.46 -1.24
CA THR A 59 21.70 11.67 -1.19
C THR A 59 22.07 12.88 -2.04
N PHE A 60 22.42 14.00 -1.39
CA PHE A 60 22.72 15.28 -2.06
C PHE A 60 23.85 15.19 -3.10
N SER A 61 24.86 14.36 -2.87
CA SER A 61 25.97 14.14 -3.81
C SER A 61 25.60 13.26 -5.02
N SER A 62 24.39 12.71 -5.08
CA SER A 62 23.95 11.85 -6.17
C SER A 62 23.56 12.67 -7.40
N GLY A 63 24.03 12.27 -8.58
CA GLY A 63 23.55 12.82 -9.86
C GLY A 63 22.06 12.54 -10.15
N THR A 64 21.38 11.75 -9.31
CA THR A 64 19.94 11.53 -9.38
C THR A 64 19.18 12.04 -8.16
N PHE A 65 19.75 12.99 -7.42
CA PHE A 65 19.08 13.66 -6.30
C PHE A 65 17.68 14.17 -6.70
N GLY A 66 16.69 13.94 -5.82
CA GLY A 66 15.30 14.34 -6.05
C GLY A 66 14.52 13.46 -7.04
N ARG A 67 15.15 12.46 -7.68
CA ARG A 67 14.46 11.55 -8.61
C ARG A 67 13.91 10.32 -7.89
N ILE A 68 12.65 9.97 -8.16
CA ILE A 68 12.05 8.70 -7.76
C ILE A 68 12.59 7.63 -8.70
N ARG A 69 13.43 6.74 -8.16
CA ARG A 69 14.07 5.64 -8.90
C ARG A 69 13.59 4.26 -8.46
N GLU A 70 13.02 4.18 -7.26
CA GLU A 70 12.48 2.93 -6.74
C GLU A 70 11.28 2.48 -7.58
N SER A 71 11.24 1.18 -7.85
CA SER A 71 10.08 0.51 -8.41
C SER A 71 8.86 0.69 -7.50
N VAL A 72 7.67 0.39 -8.03
CA VAL A 72 6.42 0.37 -7.25
C VAL A 72 6.63 -0.44 -5.96
N VAL A 73 6.43 0.21 -4.80
CA VAL A 73 6.65 -0.39 -3.48
C VAL A 73 5.39 -1.03 -2.91
N SER A 74 4.23 -0.71 -3.49
CA SER A 74 2.96 -1.37 -3.15
C SER A 74 2.86 -2.74 -3.82
N ASN A 75 2.21 -3.69 -3.15
CA ASN A 75 1.75 -4.90 -3.80
C ASN A 75 0.67 -4.61 -4.86
N ALA A 76 0.63 -5.42 -5.92
CA ALA A 76 -0.49 -5.43 -6.85
C ALA A 76 -1.79 -5.87 -6.12
N ARG A 77 -2.95 -5.55 -6.72
CA ARG A 77 -4.24 -5.98 -6.19
C ARG A 77 -4.28 -7.47 -5.93
N ARG A 78 -4.62 -7.84 -4.70
CA ARG A 78 -4.76 -9.24 -4.29
C ARG A 78 -6.16 -9.50 -3.78
N ILE A 79 -6.84 -10.48 -4.36
CA ILE A 79 -8.17 -10.91 -3.94
C ILE A 79 -8.06 -12.36 -3.45
N GLN A 80 -8.58 -12.62 -2.27
CA GLN A 80 -8.56 -13.93 -1.63
C GLN A 80 -9.99 -14.35 -1.28
N PHE A 81 -10.27 -15.63 -1.47
CA PHE A 81 -11.55 -16.24 -1.13
C PHE A 81 -11.33 -17.21 0.02
N SER A 82 -12.25 -17.22 0.97
CA SER A 82 -12.24 -18.14 2.11
C SER A 82 -13.64 -18.66 2.36
N GLY A 83 -13.74 -19.96 2.65
CA GLY A 83 -14.99 -20.63 2.93
C GLY A 83 -14.91 -21.42 4.23
N LYS A 84 -15.95 -21.36 5.04
CA LYS A 84 -16.10 -22.20 6.24
C LYS A 84 -17.46 -22.89 6.23
N PHE A 85 -17.45 -24.21 6.31
CA PHE A 85 -18.67 -25.01 6.48
C PHE A 85 -18.92 -25.28 7.96
N ASN A 86 -20.15 -25.07 8.41
CA ASN A 86 -20.59 -25.29 9.79
C ASN A 86 -21.71 -26.34 9.81
N PHE A 87 -21.63 -27.30 10.73
CA PHE A 87 -22.48 -28.49 10.84
C PHE A 87 -22.89 -28.82 12.28
#